data_AF-A0A521SPC3-F1
#
_entry.id   AF-A0A521SPC3-F1
#
_cell.length_a   1.000
_cell.length_b   1.000
_cell.length_c   1.000
_cell.angle_alpha   90.00
_cell.angle_beta   90.00
_cell.angle_gamma   90.00
#
_symmetry.space_group_name_H-M   'P 1'
#
loop_
_entity.id
_entity.type
_entity.pdbx_description
1 polymer ?
#
loop_
_entity_poly.entity_id
_entity_poly.type
_entity_poly.pdbx_seq_one_letter_code
_entity_poly.pdbx_strand_id
1 'polypeptide(L)'
;KVMGMAPFGKPRYVDKIYKLIRVEKDGSFELDLDYFSFHYSPERTFNGKFEDLFGPPRPFESHFFTSGSGYPSYFGERPADYEKLAKQNQHYADIAASIQTVTEEVLLKMANHVYKETGLKNLCMAGGVALNSVANGRILRETPFEAIYVQPSAGDGGGAIGAALYAYHTILGNPRKFIMEHAYWGEEYSPGGIEKFLQETGILYERYDDEEKLLEWVVDRLREGRVIGWFQGRFEWGPRALGNRSILADPRKADMKDIVNTKIKFREPYRPFAPAVLLEKAGDFFDLQDPAIHYPARFMLYVVDVKEEKRDLVPAITHVDGTGRIQTVSRTIAPRFHRLIELFGEATGVPVVLNTSFNLRGEPIVNTPAEAFSTFAKSGMDLLVLDHCIIEKDQLR
;
A
#
# COMPACT_ATOMS: atom_id res chain seq x y z
N LYS A 1 -11.87 -5.33 4.16
CA LYS A 1 -10.47 -4.96 4.49
C LYS A 1 -10.48 -4.04 5.70
N VAL A 2 -10.12 -4.54 6.89
CA VAL A 2 -10.28 -3.80 8.17
C VAL A 2 -9.52 -2.46 8.17
N MET A 3 -8.20 -2.49 7.96
CA MET A 3 -7.35 -1.29 8.01
C MET A 3 -7.79 -0.14 7.08
N GLY A 4 -8.32 -0.46 5.89
CA GLY A 4 -8.79 0.58 4.96
C GLY A 4 -10.14 1.19 5.36
N MET A 5 -10.99 0.43 6.06
CA MET A 5 -12.30 0.91 6.50
C MET A 5 -12.24 1.64 7.84
N ALA A 6 -11.24 1.33 8.69
CA ALA A 6 -11.09 1.89 10.02
C ALA A 6 -11.13 3.43 10.09
N PRO A 7 -10.47 4.20 9.18
CA PRO A 7 -10.52 5.68 9.20
C PRO A 7 -11.92 6.28 8.98
N PHE A 8 -12.87 5.50 8.47
CA PHE A 8 -14.26 5.93 8.24
C PHE A 8 -15.18 5.60 9.43
N GLY A 9 -14.67 4.90 10.44
CA GLY A 9 -15.40 4.45 11.61
C GLY A 9 -15.02 5.21 12.88
N LYS A 10 -15.80 4.97 13.92
CA LYS A 10 -15.43 5.26 15.32
C LYS A 10 -15.32 3.95 16.07
N PRO A 11 -14.32 3.77 16.96
CA PRO A 11 -14.09 2.52 17.66
C PRO A 11 -15.13 2.28 18.79
N ARG A 12 -16.41 2.11 18.43
CA ARG A 12 -17.55 2.01 19.35
C ARG A 12 -17.73 0.63 20.00
N TYR A 13 -17.05 -0.38 19.47
CA TYR A 13 -17.23 -1.79 19.84
C TYR A 13 -15.97 -2.42 20.44
N VAL A 14 -15.04 -1.61 20.96
CA VAL A 14 -13.79 -2.10 21.59
C VAL A 14 -14.09 -3.09 22.71
N ASP A 15 -15.11 -2.80 23.53
CA ASP A 15 -15.60 -3.69 24.58
C ASP A 15 -16.03 -5.07 24.04
N LYS A 16 -16.68 -5.11 22.87
CA LYS A 16 -17.08 -6.36 22.22
C LYS A 16 -15.89 -7.10 21.63
N ILE A 17 -14.88 -6.40 21.10
CA ILE A 17 -13.66 -7.06 20.60
C ILE A 17 -12.91 -7.75 21.75
N TYR A 18 -12.86 -7.14 22.93
CA TYR A 18 -12.29 -7.79 24.12
C TYR A 18 -13.11 -8.96 24.67
N LYS A 19 -14.31 -9.24 24.16
CA LYS A 19 -15.00 -10.52 24.43
C LYS A 19 -14.45 -11.67 23.59
N LEU A 20 -13.80 -11.35 22.47
CA LEU A 20 -13.23 -12.35 21.55
C LEU A 20 -11.83 -12.77 21.98
N ILE A 21 -11.14 -11.95 22.77
CA ILE A 21 -9.75 -12.16 23.14
C ILE A 21 -9.53 -11.81 24.61
N ARG A 22 -8.70 -12.61 25.28
CA ARG A 22 -8.13 -12.26 26.58
C ARG A 22 -6.70 -11.77 26.37
N VAL A 23 -6.39 -10.56 26.80
CA VAL A 23 -5.06 -9.95 26.63
C VAL A 23 -4.38 -9.79 27.98
N GLU A 24 -3.19 -10.34 28.12
CA GLU A 24 -2.37 -10.25 29.31
C GLU A 24 -1.54 -8.94 29.35
N LYS A 25 -0.82 -8.72 30.45
CA LYS A 25 -0.06 -7.47 30.66
C LYS A 25 1.10 -7.28 29.69
N ASP A 26 1.71 -8.37 29.23
CA ASP A 26 2.80 -8.40 28.26
C ASP A 26 2.32 -8.29 26.80
N GLY A 27 1.00 -8.23 26.58
CA GLY A 27 0.41 -8.23 25.25
C GLY A 27 0.21 -9.61 24.65
N SER A 28 0.65 -10.70 25.31
CA SER A 28 0.21 -12.04 24.93
C SER A 28 -1.31 -12.13 25.02
N PHE A 29 -1.91 -12.95 24.16
CA PHE A 29 -3.36 -13.06 24.10
C PHE A 29 -3.81 -14.46 23.76
N GLU A 30 -5.02 -14.79 24.21
CA GLU A 30 -5.73 -16.01 23.89
C GLU A 30 -7.03 -15.63 23.16
N LEU A 31 -7.38 -16.38 22.12
CA LEU A 31 -8.66 -16.23 21.44
C LEU A 31 -9.73 -17.03 22.19
N ASP A 32 -10.90 -16.43 22.40
CA ASP A 32 -12.09 -17.17 22.81
C ASP A 32 -12.65 -17.91 21.59
N LEU A 33 -12.29 -19.19 21.47
CA LEU A 33 -12.63 -20.05 20.33
C LEU A 33 -14.14 -20.30 20.20
N ASP A 34 -14.96 -19.98 21.21
CA ASP A 34 -16.41 -20.09 21.13
C ASP A 34 -17.02 -19.19 20.05
N TYR A 35 -16.34 -18.12 19.64
CA TYR A 35 -16.79 -17.21 18.59
C TYR A 35 -16.28 -17.59 17.19
N PHE A 36 -15.32 -18.52 17.11
CA PHE A 36 -14.60 -18.84 15.89
C PHE A 36 -14.91 -20.26 15.40
N SER A 37 -14.74 -20.47 14.09
CA SER A 37 -14.94 -21.78 13.47
C SER A 37 -13.78 -22.20 12.56
N PHE A 38 -12.76 -21.34 12.36
CA PHE A 38 -11.62 -21.64 11.46
C PHE A 38 -10.82 -22.90 11.85
N HIS A 39 -10.96 -23.38 13.08
CA HIS A 39 -10.26 -24.57 13.59
C HIS A 39 -10.98 -25.90 13.27
N TYR A 40 -12.25 -25.85 12.84
CA TYR A 40 -13.01 -27.03 12.40
C TYR A 40 -13.77 -26.80 11.08
N SER A 41 -13.73 -25.59 10.51
CA SER A 41 -14.40 -25.24 9.26
C SER A 41 -13.39 -24.64 8.26
N PRO A 42 -13.27 -25.20 7.05
CA PRO A 42 -12.46 -24.61 5.99
C PRO A 42 -13.12 -23.42 5.30
N GLU A 43 -14.43 -23.22 5.50
CA GLU A 43 -15.25 -22.24 4.77
C GLU A 43 -15.67 -21.05 5.63
N ARG A 44 -15.73 -21.21 6.95
CA ARG A 44 -16.19 -20.17 7.88
C ARG A 44 -15.14 -19.85 8.92
N THR A 45 -14.82 -18.57 9.05
CA THR A 45 -13.87 -18.08 10.06
C THR A 45 -14.52 -17.93 11.45
N PHE A 46 -15.79 -17.54 11.50
CA PHE A 46 -16.55 -17.26 12.72
C PHE A 46 -17.96 -17.87 12.67
N ASN A 47 -18.60 -17.98 13.84
CA ASN A 47 -19.92 -18.61 14.00
C ASN A 47 -21.00 -17.61 14.48
N GLY A 48 -22.20 -18.13 14.77
CA GLY A 48 -23.35 -17.31 15.18
C GLY A 48 -23.12 -16.44 16.41
N LYS A 49 -22.30 -16.86 17.39
CA LYS A 49 -21.98 -16.02 18.56
C LYS A 49 -21.25 -14.73 18.15
N PHE A 50 -20.42 -14.78 17.11
CA PHE A 50 -19.75 -13.60 16.56
C PHE A 50 -20.77 -12.67 15.88
N GLU A 51 -21.68 -13.24 15.11
CA GLU A 51 -22.75 -12.48 14.45
C GLU A 51 -23.73 -11.86 15.45
N ASP A 52 -23.99 -12.51 16.59
CA ASP A 52 -24.80 -11.93 17.66
C ASP A 52 -24.14 -10.69 18.27
N LEU A 53 -22.80 -10.63 18.30
CA LEU A 53 -22.06 -9.46 18.78
C LEU A 53 -22.01 -8.32 17.75
N PHE A 54 -21.74 -8.64 16.49
CA PHE A 54 -21.37 -7.65 15.46
C PHE A 54 -22.37 -7.53 14.30
N GLY A 55 -23.46 -8.28 14.32
CA GLY A 55 -24.37 -8.41 13.20
C GLY A 55 -23.83 -9.29 12.07
N PRO A 56 -24.62 -9.45 11.00
CA PRO A 56 -24.27 -10.31 9.88
C PRO A 56 -23.09 -9.75 9.07
N PRO A 57 -22.30 -10.63 8.43
CA PRO A 57 -21.18 -10.20 7.59
C PRO A 57 -21.64 -9.28 6.47
N ARG A 58 -20.77 -8.31 6.14
CA ARG A 58 -20.99 -7.45 4.99
C ARG A 58 -21.01 -8.29 3.70
N PRO A 59 -22.02 -8.12 2.82
CA PRO A 59 -22.01 -8.74 1.50
C PRO A 59 -20.76 -8.36 0.70
N PHE A 60 -20.14 -9.33 0.02
CA PHE A 60 -18.90 -9.10 -0.71
C PHE A 60 -19.05 -8.06 -1.84
N GLU A 61 -20.14 -8.15 -2.59
CA GLU A 61 -20.40 -7.30 -3.76
C GLU A 61 -21.00 -5.92 -3.43
N SER A 62 -21.32 -5.63 -2.16
CA SER A 62 -21.93 -4.34 -1.85
C SER A 62 -20.93 -3.20 -2.07
N HIS A 63 -21.43 -2.02 -2.44
CA HIS A 63 -20.65 -0.80 -2.46
C HIS A 63 -20.44 -0.29 -1.04
N PHE A 64 -19.23 0.21 -0.75
CA PHE A 64 -18.96 0.86 0.53
C PHE A 64 -19.04 2.37 0.38
N PHE A 65 -19.88 2.98 1.20
CA PHE A 65 -20.01 4.42 1.38
C PHE A 65 -20.61 4.68 2.76
N THR A 66 -20.24 5.79 3.37
CA THR A 66 -20.85 6.32 4.60
C THR A 66 -21.41 7.71 4.32
N SER A 67 -22.20 8.25 5.24
CA SER A 67 -22.66 9.64 5.15
C SER A 67 -21.48 10.64 5.09
N GLY A 68 -20.34 10.30 5.70
CA GLY A 68 -19.13 11.12 5.68
C GLY A 68 -18.28 10.95 4.41
N SER A 69 -18.27 9.77 3.79
CA SER A 69 -17.51 9.54 2.55
C SER A 69 -18.24 10.00 1.29
N GLY A 70 -19.56 10.24 1.37
CA GLY A 70 -20.41 10.47 0.20
C GLY A 70 -20.62 9.21 -0.65
N TYR A 71 -21.43 9.34 -1.70
CA TYR A 71 -21.65 8.31 -2.72
C TYR A 71 -20.77 8.61 -3.94
N PRO A 72 -19.76 7.79 -4.25
CA PRO A 72 -18.92 8.02 -5.41
C PRO A 72 -19.73 7.99 -6.71
N SER A 73 -19.56 9.00 -7.57
CA SER A 73 -20.31 9.14 -8.83
C SER A 73 -20.15 7.95 -9.78
N TYR A 74 -19.00 7.28 -9.72
CA TYR A 74 -18.70 6.08 -10.53
C TYR A 74 -19.40 4.80 -10.05
N PHE A 75 -20.12 4.84 -8.93
CA PHE A 75 -21.03 3.75 -8.57
C PHE A 75 -22.36 3.82 -9.33
N GLY A 76 -22.58 4.86 -10.13
CA GLY A 76 -23.81 5.07 -10.89
C GLY A 76 -24.82 5.89 -10.11
N GLU A 77 -26.11 5.60 -10.30
CA GLU A 77 -27.18 6.31 -9.61
C GLU A 77 -27.24 5.94 -8.13
N ARG A 78 -27.43 6.95 -7.28
CA ARG A 78 -27.58 6.76 -5.84
C ARG A 78 -28.81 5.87 -5.59
N PRO A 79 -28.66 4.76 -4.84
CA PRO A 79 -29.76 3.84 -4.60
C PRO A 79 -30.86 4.48 -3.74
N ALA A 80 -32.11 4.06 -3.93
CA ALA A 80 -33.26 4.60 -3.20
C ALA A 80 -33.16 4.41 -1.68
N ASP A 81 -32.49 3.35 -1.22
CA ASP A 81 -32.25 3.02 0.18
C ASP A 81 -30.89 3.51 0.70
N TYR A 82 -30.31 4.55 0.07
CA TYR A 82 -29.00 5.08 0.42
C TYR A 82 -28.79 5.30 1.92
N GLU A 83 -29.73 5.94 2.63
CA GLU A 83 -29.54 6.26 4.05
C GLU A 83 -29.41 4.99 4.91
N LYS A 84 -30.18 3.95 4.55
CA LYS A 84 -30.12 2.65 5.22
C LYS A 84 -28.76 1.98 4.96
N LEU A 85 -28.31 1.95 3.71
CA LEU A 85 -27.03 1.36 3.31
C LEU A 85 -25.84 2.12 3.91
N ALA A 86 -25.88 3.45 3.92
CA ALA A 86 -24.86 4.30 4.52
C ALA A 86 -24.73 4.03 6.02
N LYS A 87 -25.85 3.90 6.73
CA LYS A 87 -25.88 3.55 8.16
C LYS A 87 -25.32 2.15 8.42
N GLN A 88 -25.66 1.18 7.55
CA GLN A 88 -25.13 -0.19 7.67
C GLN A 88 -23.61 -0.24 7.39
N ASN A 89 -23.13 0.47 6.37
CA ASN A 89 -21.70 0.59 6.09
C ASN A 89 -20.96 1.32 7.21
N GLN A 90 -21.56 2.33 7.83
CA GLN A 90 -21.00 3.00 9.00
C GLN A 90 -20.84 2.03 10.18
N HIS A 91 -21.82 1.15 10.41
CA HIS A 91 -21.69 0.10 11.41
C HIS A 91 -20.49 -0.83 11.15
N TYR A 92 -20.28 -1.26 9.90
CA TYR A 92 -19.09 -2.05 9.54
C TYR A 92 -17.78 -1.26 9.68
N ALA A 93 -17.79 0.05 9.39
CA ALA A 93 -16.64 0.92 9.59
C ALA A 93 -16.30 1.05 11.08
N ASP A 94 -17.30 1.21 11.95
CA ASP A 94 -17.14 1.29 13.40
C ASP A 94 -16.58 -0.03 13.97
N ILE A 95 -17.01 -1.19 13.45
CA ILE A 95 -16.42 -2.50 13.80
C ILE A 95 -14.96 -2.57 13.35
N ALA A 96 -14.67 -2.17 12.11
CA ALA A 96 -13.31 -2.17 11.59
C ALA A 96 -12.37 -1.25 12.40
N ALA A 97 -12.86 -0.07 12.79
CA ALA A 97 -12.15 0.85 13.66
C ALA A 97 -11.86 0.22 15.03
N SER A 98 -12.84 -0.44 15.65
CA SER A 98 -12.64 -1.15 16.92
C SER A 98 -11.63 -2.29 16.83
N ILE A 99 -11.69 -3.12 15.79
CA ILE A 99 -10.71 -4.19 15.58
C ILE A 99 -9.31 -3.60 15.41
N GLN A 100 -9.18 -2.54 14.60
CA GLN A 100 -7.91 -1.87 14.37
C GLN A 100 -7.34 -1.29 15.66
N THR A 101 -8.15 -0.57 16.46
CA THR A 101 -7.74 -0.03 17.76
C THR A 101 -7.23 -1.12 18.70
N VAL A 102 -7.98 -2.20 18.90
CA VAL A 102 -7.54 -3.28 19.79
C VAL A 102 -6.28 -3.96 19.26
N THR A 103 -6.18 -4.19 17.94
CA THR A 103 -4.97 -4.77 17.33
C THR A 103 -3.74 -3.90 17.62
N GLU A 104 -3.85 -2.58 17.44
CA GLU A 104 -2.77 -1.65 17.73
C GLU A 104 -2.39 -1.63 19.21
N GLU A 105 -3.37 -1.61 20.12
CA GLU A 105 -3.13 -1.63 21.57
C GLU A 105 -2.41 -2.91 22.02
N VAL A 106 -2.79 -4.07 21.47
CA VAL A 106 -2.11 -5.34 21.76
C VAL A 106 -0.67 -5.30 21.25
N LEU A 107 -0.44 -4.82 20.02
CA LEU A 107 0.90 -4.71 19.44
C LEU A 107 1.80 -3.74 20.24
N LEU A 108 1.25 -2.63 20.72
CA LEU A 108 1.97 -1.69 21.57
C LEU A 108 2.36 -2.32 22.92
N LYS A 109 1.49 -3.15 23.52
CA LYS A 109 1.84 -3.90 24.74
C LYS A 109 2.98 -4.87 24.48
N MET A 110 2.92 -5.64 23.39
CA MET A 110 3.99 -6.56 23.00
C MET A 110 5.32 -5.84 22.76
N ALA A 111 5.29 -4.72 22.02
CA ALA A 111 6.48 -3.92 21.74
C ALA A 111 7.11 -3.35 23.03
N ASN A 112 6.30 -2.78 23.93
CA ASN A 112 6.80 -2.27 25.20
C ASN A 112 7.33 -3.39 26.12
N HIS A 113 6.70 -4.56 26.09
CA HIS A 113 7.17 -5.71 26.84
C HIS A 113 8.56 -6.16 26.37
N VAL A 114 8.74 -6.40 25.06
CA VAL A 114 10.04 -6.85 24.54
C VAL A 114 11.12 -5.78 24.68
N TYR A 115 10.77 -4.49 24.61
CA TYR A 115 11.70 -3.41 24.95
C TYR A 115 12.16 -3.52 26.41
N LYS A 116 11.23 -3.73 27.35
CA LYS A 116 11.55 -3.87 28.78
C LYS A 116 12.44 -5.09 29.06
N GLU A 117 12.23 -6.19 28.35
CA GLU A 117 13.02 -7.42 28.53
C GLU A 117 14.44 -7.29 27.96
N THR A 118 14.59 -6.61 26.83
CA THR A 118 15.84 -6.63 26.05
C THR A 118 16.68 -5.35 26.17
N GLY A 119 16.05 -4.21 26.45
CA GLY A 119 16.67 -2.89 26.39
C GLY A 119 17.17 -2.47 24.99
N LEU A 120 16.83 -3.24 23.95
CA LEU A 120 17.26 -2.97 22.58
C LEU A 120 16.45 -1.84 21.97
N LYS A 121 17.12 -1.00 21.18
CA LYS A 121 16.54 0.20 20.54
C LYS A 121 15.98 -0.07 19.14
N ASN A 122 16.25 -1.25 18.59
CA ASN A 122 15.82 -1.63 17.24
C ASN A 122 14.87 -2.82 17.30
N LEU A 123 13.69 -2.69 16.68
CA LEU A 123 12.66 -3.72 16.62
C LEU A 123 12.61 -4.36 15.23
N CYS A 124 12.71 -5.68 15.17
CA CYS A 124 12.43 -6.43 13.94
C CYS A 124 11.06 -7.12 14.06
N MET A 125 10.21 -6.97 13.05
CA MET A 125 8.88 -7.59 13.03
C MET A 125 8.68 -8.44 11.76
N ALA A 126 7.94 -9.53 11.92
CA ALA A 126 7.48 -10.41 10.85
C ALA A 126 6.07 -10.93 11.17
N GLY A 127 5.50 -11.74 10.29
CA GLY A 127 4.11 -12.21 10.35
C GLY A 127 3.15 -11.27 9.61
N GLY A 128 2.02 -11.80 9.16
CA GLY A 128 1.06 -11.05 8.34
C GLY A 128 0.52 -9.78 9.01
N VAL A 129 0.45 -9.76 10.34
CA VAL A 129 0.04 -8.58 11.12
C VAL A 129 1.08 -7.45 11.05
N ALA A 130 2.37 -7.75 10.83
CA ALA A 130 3.41 -6.73 10.66
C ALA A 130 3.26 -5.93 9.35
N LEU A 131 2.39 -6.36 8.43
CA LEU A 131 1.97 -5.55 7.27
C LEU A 131 0.96 -4.44 7.64
N ASN A 132 0.57 -4.35 8.91
CA ASN A 132 -0.27 -3.27 9.44
C ASN A 132 0.52 -1.97 9.60
N SER A 133 0.59 -1.21 8.51
CA SER A 133 1.36 0.03 8.44
C SER A 133 0.89 1.12 9.40
N VAL A 134 -0.38 1.09 9.83
CA VAL A 134 -0.91 2.00 10.86
C VAL A 134 -0.33 1.64 12.22
N ALA A 135 -0.37 0.35 12.59
CA ALA A 135 0.21 -0.13 13.83
C ALA A 135 1.73 0.08 13.89
N ASN A 136 2.44 -0.15 12.78
CA ASN A 136 3.87 0.10 12.70
C ASN A 136 4.23 1.58 12.97
N GLY A 137 3.44 2.51 12.42
CA GLY A 137 3.61 3.94 12.69
C GLY A 137 3.34 4.31 14.16
N ARG A 138 2.32 3.69 14.79
CA ARG A 138 2.07 3.85 16.22
C ARG A 138 3.20 3.30 17.09
N ILE A 139 3.72 2.10 16.77
CA ILE A 139 4.86 1.52 17.52
C ILE A 139 6.05 2.48 17.49
N LEU A 140 6.37 3.05 16.32
CA LEU A 140 7.48 4.00 16.21
C LEU A 140 7.28 5.24 17.10
N ARG A 141 6.06 5.80 17.16
CA ARG A 141 5.78 7.03 17.91
C ARG A 141 5.55 6.82 19.41
N GLU A 142 4.97 5.69 19.79
CA GLU A 142 4.43 5.47 21.14
C GLU A 142 5.27 4.48 21.97
N THR A 143 6.40 4.02 21.45
CA THR A 143 7.33 3.13 22.18
C THR A 143 8.75 3.67 22.14
N PRO A 144 9.66 3.16 23.01
CA PRO A 144 11.05 3.65 23.04
C PRO A 144 11.94 3.15 21.89
N PHE A 145 11.40 2.45 20.88
CA PHE A 145 12.20 1.98 19.75
C PHE A 145 12.58 3.15 18.84
N GLU A 146 13.86 3.22 18.49
CA GLU A 146 14.43 4.25 17.61
C GLU A 146 14.31 3.87 16.13
N ALA A 147 14.36 2.57 15.83
CA ALA A 147 14.15 2.06 14.47
C ALA A 147 13.36 0.75 14.47
N ILE A 148 12.58 0.56 13.41
CA ILE A 148 11.86 -0.67 13.13
C ILE A 148 12.32 -1.20 11.79
N TYR A 149 12.42 -2.52 11.67
CA TYR A 149 12.57 -3.21 10.40
C TYR A 149 11.42 -4.19 10.21
N VAL A 150 10.78 -4.11 9.04
CA VAL A 150 9.74 -5.05 8.61
C VAL A 150 10.05 -5.46 7.17
N GLN A 151 10.12 -6.76 6.92
CA GLN A 151 10.37 -7.31 5.59
C GLN A 151 9.15 -7.05 4.67
N PRO A 152 9.31 -6.69 3.38
CA PRO A 152 8.20 -6.25 2.52
C PRO A 152 7.12 -7.30 2.24
N SER A 153 7.43 -8.57 2.44
CA SER A 153 6.53 -9.73 2.34
C SER A 153 6.37 -10.43 3.70
N ALA A 154 6.26 -9.65 4.80
CA ALA A 154 6.37 -10.15 6.18
C ALA A 154 5.40 -11.28 6.56
N GLY A 155 4.31 -11.47 5.82
CA GLY A 155 3.44 -12.64 5.98
C GLY A 155 4.07 -13.93 5.44
N ASP A 156 3.22 -14.92 5.17
CA ASP A 156 3.66 -16.25 4.77
C ASP A 156 4.49 -16.26 3.47
N GLY A 157 4.26 -15.26 2.61
CA GLY A 157 5.06 -15.05 1.40
C GLY A 157 6.56 -14.87 1.69
N GLY A 158 6.95 -14.36 2.86
CA GLY A 158 8.34 -14.20 3.29
C GLY A 158 8.94 -15.44 3.97
N GLY A 159 8.18 -16.51 4.19
CA GLY A 159 8.66 -17.72 4.87
C GLY A 159 9.84 -18.38 4.16
N ALA A 160 9.86 -18.36 2.82
CA ALA A 160 10.91 -18.97 2.01
C ALA A 160 12.30 -18.34 2.26
N ILE A 161 12.41 -17.01 2.32
CA ILE A 161 13.69 -16.35 2.62
C ILE A 161 14.08 -16.59 4.09
N GLY A 162 13.11 -16.61 5.01
CA GLY A 162 13.34 -16.91 6.41
C GLY A 162 13.96 -18.30 6.60
N ALA A 163 13.40 -19.32 5.93
CA ALA A 163 13.91 -20.68 5.97
C ALA A 163 15.33 -20.79 5.38
N ALA A 164 15.58 -20.15 4.24
CA ALA A 164 16.90 -20.13 3.61
C ALA A 164 17.96 -19.46 4.49
N LEU A 165 17.64 -18.29 5.06
CA LEU A 165 18.54 -17.57 5.97
C LEU A 165 18.78 -18.32 7.28
N TYR A 166 17.76 -19.01 7.81
CA TYR A 166 17.91 -19.86 8.99
C TYR A 166 18.88 -21.01 8.72
N ALA A 167 18.73 -21.73 7.60
CA ALA A 167 19.67 -22.78 7.21
C ALA A 167 21.09 -22.21 7.03
N TYR A 168 21.22 -21.10 6.30
CA TYR A 168 22.51 -20.51 5.98
C TYR A 168 23.27 -19.99 7.22
N HIS A 169 22.58 -19.31 8.14
CA HIS A 169 23.22 -18.71 9.31
C HIS A 169 23.26 -19.62 10.54
N THR A 170 22.16 -20.32 10.83
CA THR A 170 22.03 -21.08 12.07
C THR A 170 22.54 -22.50 11.92
N ILE A 171 22.26 -23.16 10.79
CA ILE A 171 22.66 -24.56 10.57
C ILE A 171 24.08 -24.65 10.01
N LEU A 172 24.41 -23.82 9.02
CA LEU A 172 25.73 -23.83 8.37
C LEU A 172 26.76 -22.89 9.04
N GLY A 173 26.33 -22.03 9.97
CA GLY A 173 27.24 -21.12 10.70
C GLY A 173 27.83 -19.98 9.87
N ASN A 174 27.28 -19.66 8.69
CA ASN A 174 27.80 -18.60 7.85
C ASN A 174 27.45 -17.20 8.42
N PRO A 175 28.32 -16.18 8.22
CA PRO A 175 28.12 -14.85 8.78
C PRO A 175 26.94 -14.10 8.15
N ARG A 176 26.25 -13.29 8.96
CA ARG A 176 25.19 -12.36 8.53
C ARG A 176 25.81 -11.11 7.89
N LYS A 177 25.85 -11.05 6.56
CA LYS A 177 26.40 -9.91 5.79
C LYS A 177 25.38 -9.20 4.91
N PHE A 178 24.26 -9.86 4.61
CA PHE A 178 23.24 -9.33 3.71
C PHE A 178 22.27 -8.41 4.46
N ILE A 179 21.94 -7.27 3.85
CA ILE A 179 20.90 -6.34 4.28
C ILE A 179 19.93 -6.18 3.12
N MET A 180 18.64 -6.43 3.36
CA MET A 180 17.61 -6.25 2.34
C MET A 180 17.17 -4.79 2.31
N GLU A 181 17.82 -3.99 1.46
CA GLU A 181 17.50 -2.57 1.31
C GLU A 181 16.34 -2.29 0.33
N HIS A 182 16.04 -3.26 -0.54
CA HIS A 182 15.01 -3.15 -1.57
C HIS A 182 14.26 -4.48 -1.78
N ALA A 183 13.13 -4.40 -2.49
CA ALA A 183 12.29 -5.56 -2.81
C ALA A 183 12.44 -6.07 -4.26
N TYR A 184 13.24 -5.43 -5.12
CA TYR A 184 13.39 -5.76 -6.54
C TYR A 184 14.15 -7.08 -6.79
N TRP A 185 13.52 -8.22 -6.49
CA TRP A 185 14.12 -9.56 -6.60
C TRP A 185 13.43 -10.47 -7.62
N GLY A 186 12.32 -10.02 -8.19
CA GLY A 186 11.64 -10.77 -9.24
C GLY A 186 12.30 -10.63 -10.61
N GLU A 187 11.59 -11.07 -11.63
CA GLU A 187 12.05 -11.09 -13.02
C GLU A 187 12.13 -9.67 -13.60
N GLU A 188 13.10 -9.46 -14.47
CA GLU A 188 13.28 -8.27 -15.29
C GLU A 188 13.21 -8.68 -16.77
N TYR A 189 12.66 -7.78 -17.59
CA TYR A 189 12.52 -8.00 -19.02
C TYR A 189 13.48 -7.07 -19.74
N SER A 190 14.28 -7.64 -20.65
CA SER A 190 15.24 -6.86 -21.42
C SER A 190 14.54 -5.93 -22.41
N PRO A 191 15.16 -4.80 -22.79
CA PRO A 191 14.62 -3.91 -23.81
C PRO A 191 14.25 -4.65 -25.11
N GLY A 192 15.14 -5.54 -25.57
CA GLY A 192 14.87 -6.36 -26.77
C GLY A 192 13.72 -7.36 -26.59
N GLY A 193 13.51 -7.89 -25.37
CA GLY A 193 12.35 -8.75 -25.08
C GLY A 193 11.03 -7.98 -25.09
N ILE A 194 11.02 -6.75 -24.56
CA ILE A 194 9.86 -5.86 -24.58
C ILE A 194 9.49 -5.47 -26.01
N GLU A 195 10.47 -5.01 -26.80
CA GLU A 195 10.24 -4.63 -28.19
C GLU A 195 9.78 -5.80 -29.04
N LYS A 196 10.40 -6.97 -28.87
CA LYS A 196 9.97 -8.19 -29.57
C LYS A 196 8.50 -8.49 -29.29
N PHE A 197 8.07 -8.41 -28.02
CA PHE A 197 6.67 -8.58 -27.65
C PHE A 197 5.76 -7.57 -28.38
N LEU A 198 6.13 -6.28 -28.38
CA LEU A 198 5.34 -5.23 -29.02
C LEU A 198 5.22 -5.44 -30.54
N GLN A 199 6.33 -5.79 -31.20
CA GLN A 199 6.38 -6.05 -32.64
C GLN A 199 5.58 -7.29 -33.03
N GLU A 200 5.75 -8.41 -32.32
CA GLU A 200 5.04 -9.66 -32.60
C GLU A 200 3.53 -9.55 -32.39
N THR A 201 3.09 -8.65 -31.51
CA THR A 201 1.67 -8.40 -31.24
C THR A 201 1.08 -7.25 -32.05
N GLY A 202 1.90 -6.55 -32.85
CA GLY A 202 1.46 -5.42 -33.67
C GLY A 202 1.01 -4.20 -32.85
N ILE A 203 1.50 -4.07 -31.62
CA ILE A 203 1.20 -2.92 -30.75
C ILE A 203 2.06 -1.74 -31.21
N LEU A 204 1.42 -0.61 -31.52
CA LEU A 204 2.12 0.63 -31.84
C LEU A 204 2.78 1.19 -30.58
N TYR A 205 4.04 1.61 -30.72
CA TYR A 205 4.82 2.20 -29.63
C TYR A 205 5.80 3.25 -30.16
N GLU A 206 6.18 4.17 -29.31
CA GLU A 206 7.30 5.09 -29.51
C GLU A 206 8.46 4.69 -28.59
N ARG A 207 9.69 4.66 -29.11
CA ARG A 207 10.89 4.31 -28.35
C ARG A 207 11.72 5.56 -28.06
N TYR A 208 12.12 5.71 -26.81
CA TYR A 208 13.03 6.75 -26.35
C TYR A 208 14.38 6.14 -25.92
N ASP A 209 15.43 6.40 -26.72
CA ASP A 209 16.79 5.95 -26.39
C ASP A 209 17.47 6.81 -25.31
N ASP A 210 17.06 8.07 -25.20
CA ASP A 210 17.56 9.02 -24.22
C ASP A 210 16.68 8.97 -22.95
N GLU A 211 17.24 8.42 -21.87
CA GLU A 211 16.54 8.24 -20.60
C GLU A 211 16.06 9.58 -20.03
N GLU A 212 16.87 10.64 -20.12
CA GLU A 212 16.53 11.92 -19.51
C GLU A 212 15.31 12.54 -20.23
N LYS A 213 15.32 12.50 -21.57
CA LYS A 213 14.18 12.98 -22.37
C LYS A 213 12.92 12.16 -22.14
N LEU A 214 13.05 10.83 -21.94
CA LEU A 214 11.93 9.98 -21.57
C LEU A 214 11.33 10.43 -20.25
N LEU A 215 12.16 10.63 -19.22
CA LEU A 215 11.67 11.02 -17.90
C LEU A 215 11.06 12.43 -17.90
N GLU A 216 11.67 13.40 -18.60
CA GLU A 216 11.10 14.73 -18.80
C GLU A 216 9.71 14.66 -19.46
N TRP A 217 9.59 13.85 -20.52
CA TRP A 217 8.31 13.64 -21.20
C TRP A 217 7.25 13.01 -20.29
N VAL A 218 7.64 12.01 -19.49
CA VAL A 218 6.74 11.36 -18.51
C VAL A 218 6.29 12.37 -17.45
N VAL A 219 7.18 13.25 -16.98
CA VAL A 219 6.86 14.34 -16.05
C VAL A 219 5.85 15.30 -16.64
N ASP A 220 5.98 15.68 -17.91
CA ASP A 220 5.01 16.54 -18.57
C ASP A 220 3.62 15.89 -18.64
N ARG A 221 3.54 14.59 -18.96
CA ARG A 221 2.27 13.85 -18.92
C ARG A 221 1.67 13.78 -17.52
N LEU A 222 2.50 13.57 -16.48
CA LEU A 222 2.01 13.64 -15.09
C LEU A 222 1.42 15.02 -14.79
N ARG A 223 2.11 16.11 -15.16
CA ARG A 223 1.65 17.50 -14.93
C ARG A 223 0.34 17.81 -15.65
N GLU A 224 0.11 17.23 -16.82
CA GLU A 224 -1.16 17.30 -17.55
C GLU A 224 -2.31 16.56 -16.83
N GLY A 225 -1.99 15.74 -15.82
CA GLY A 225 -2.94 14.92 -15.07
C GLY A 225 -3.19 13.56 -15.71
N ARG A 226 -2.30 13.10 -16.60
CA ARG A 226 -2.39 11.74 -17.19
C ARG A 226 -2.03 10.69 -16.14
N VAL A 227 -2.72 9.56 -16.19
CA VAL A 227 -2.42 8.40 -15.34
C VAL A 227 -1.59 7.38 -16.11
N ILE A 228 -0.46 6.99 -15.52
CA ILE A 228 0.62 6.28 -16.19
C ILE A 228 0.75 4.87 -15.63
N GLY A 229 0.62 3.85 -16.48
CA GLY A 229 1.13 2.52 -16.19
C GLY A 229 2.65 2.52 -16.32
N TRP A 230 3.36 2.22 -15.25
CA TRP A 230 4.82 2.31 -15.15
C TRP A 230 5.43 0.93 -14.89
N PHE A 231 6.18 0.43 -15.87
CA PHE A 231 6.82 -0.88 -15.84
C PHE A 231 8.31 -0.73 -16.14
N GLN A 232 9.17 -1.08 -15.18
CA GLN A 232 10.62 -1.04 -15.34
C GLN A 232 11.31 -2.10 -14.48
N GLY A 233 12.51 -2.55 -14.90
CA GLY A 233 13.41 -3.34 -14.08
C GLY A 233 12.79 -4.60 -13.44
N ARG A 234 13.43 -5.05 -12.35
CA ARG A 234 13.04 -6.25 -11.61
C ARG A 234 11.76 -6.04 -10.79
N PHE A 235 10.84 -7.00 -10.87
CA PHE A 235 9.58 -7.00 -10.11
C PHE A 235 9.82 -6.92 -8.59
N GLU A 236 9.04 -6.07 -7.90
CA GLU A 236 9.10 -5.91 -6.45
C GLU A 236 8.40 -7.06 -5.69
N TRP A 237 9.10 -7.65 -4.71
CA TRP A 237 8.56 -8.72 -3.88
C TRP A 237 7.72 -8.19 -2.72
N GLY A 238 6.48 -8.64 -2.64
CA GLY A 238 5.52 -8.28 -1.60
C GLY A 238 4.21 -7.76 -2.19
N PRO A 239 3.28 -7.29 -1.34
CA PRO A 239 1.94 -6.88 -1.78
C PRO A 239 1.85 -5.42 -2.23
N ARG A 240 2.99 -4.72 -2.36
CA ARG A 240 3.07 -3.28 -2.65
C ARG A 240 3.85 -3.07 -3.94
N ALA A 241 3.37 -2.18 -4.80
CA ALA A 241 4.21 -1.63 -5.85
C ALA A 241 5.04 -0.48 -5.28
N LEU A 242 6.33 -0.51 -5.59
CA LEU A 242 7.40 0.31 -5.09
C LEU A 242 8.15 1.01 -6.24
N GLY A 243 7.50 1.20 -7.39
CA GLY A 243 8.04 1.98 -8.51
C GLY A 243 8.54 1.15 -9.68
N ASN A 244 8.38 -0.18 -9.68
CA ASN A 244 8.76 -1.03 -10.82
C ASN A 244 7.54 -1.63 -11.53
N ARG A 245 6.42 -1.83 -10.83
CA ARG A 245 5.12 -2.22 -11.40
C ARG A 245 4.01 -1.34 -10.82
N SER A 246 4.06 -0.06 -11.20
CA SER A 246 3.30 1.00 -10.56
C SER A 246 2.29 1.64 -11.51
N ILE A 247 1.25 2.24 -10.92
CA ILE A 247 0.44 3.25 -11.59
C ILE A 247 0.80 4.57 -10.91
N LEU A 248 1.24 5.53 -11.73
CA LEU A 248 1.71 6.84 -11.30
C LEU A 248 0.70 7.93 -11.69
N ALA A 249 0.53 8.91 -10.82
CA ALA A 249 -0.29 10.09 -11.08
C ALA A 249 0.22 11.32 -10.30
N ASP A 250 -0.19 12.51 -10.73
CA ASP A 250 0.10 13.77 -10.05
C ASP A 250 -0.71 13.89 -8.75
N PRO A 251 -0.07 14.05 -7.57
CA PRO A 251 -0.78 14.06 -6.31
C PRO A 251 -1.44 15.40 -5.96
N ARG A 252 -1.20 16.46 -6.74
CA ARG A 252 -1.54 17.84 -6.39
C ARG A 252 -3.02 18.19 -6.59
N LYS A 253 -3.72 17.45 -7.46
CA LYS A 253 -5.15 17.68 -7.72
C LYS A 253 -6.01 16.75 -6.87
N ALA A 254 -6.97 17.31 -6.13
CA ALA A 254 -7.83 16.53 -5.23
C ALA A 254 -8.68 15.48 -5.97
N ASP A 255 -9.12 15.79 -7.19
CA ASP A 255 -9.91 14.90 -8.04
C ASP A 255 -9.10 13.73 -8.62
N MET A 256 -7.76 13.77 -8.57
CA MET A 256 -6.92 12.67 -9.08
C MET A 256 -7.22 11.35 -8.37
N LYS A 257 -7.55 11.40 -7.08
CA LYS A 257 -7.98 10.22 -6.32
C LYS A 257 -9.22 9.57 -6.96
N ASP A 258 -10.18 10.40 -7.39
CA ASP A 258 -11.41 9.93 -8.01
C ASP A 258 -11.16 9.45 -9.43
N ILE A 259 -10.29 10.12 -10.20
CA ILE A 259 -9.87 9.71 -11.54
C ILE A 259 -9.27 8.30 -11.49
N VAL A 260 -8.28 8.05 -10.62
CA VAL A 260 -7.62 6.75 -10.53
C VAL A 260 -8.58 5.66 -10.03
N ASN A 261 -9.45 5.97 -9.07
CA ASN A 261 -10.45 5.02 -8.58
C ASN A 261 -11.50 4.68 -9.64
N THR A 262 -11.98 5.68 -10.39
CA THR A 262 -13.03 5.53 -11.39
C THR A 262 -12.53 4.82 -12.65
N LYS A 263 -11.44 5.32 -13.23
CA LYS A 263 -11.00 4.90 -14.56
C LYS A 263 -10.25 3.57 -14.53
N ILE A 264 -9.61 3.24 -13.42
CA ILE A 264 -8.61 2.16 -13.40
C ILE A 264 -8.92 1.12 -12.35
N LYS A 265 -9.14 1.55 -11.10
CA LYS A 265 -9.21 0.60 -9.99
C LYS A 265 -10.59 0.00 -9.77
N PHE A 266 -11.67 0.71 -10.05
CA PHE A 266 -13.04 0.31 -9.71
C PHE A 266 -13.14 -0.16 -8.25
N ARG A 267 -12.41 0.53 -7.36
CA ARG A 267 -12.25 0.19 -5.94
C ARG A 267 -13.06 1.13 -5.07
N GLU A 268 -13.19 0.73 -3.80
CA GLU A 268 -13.97 1.47 -2.83
C GLU A 268 -13.27 2.79 -2.42
N PRO A 269 -14.02 3.87 -2.13
CA PRO A 269 -13.49 5.22 -1.89
C PRO A 269 -12.55 5.32 -0.67
N TYR A 270 -12.60 4.31 0.20
CA TYR A 270 -11.81 4.23 1.41
C TYR A 270 -10.38 3.72 1.20
N ARG A 271 -10.02 3.24 0.01
CA ARG A 271 -8.64 2.80 -0.23
C ARG A 271 -7.78 4.01 -0.59
N PRO A 272 -6.85 4.42 0.29
CA PRO A 272 -5.96 5.52 -0.04
C PRO A 272 -4.88 5.09 -1.04
N PHE A 273 -4.34 6.07 -1.75
CA PHE A 273 -3.14 5.92 -2.55
C PHE A 273 -1.90 6.28 -1.72
N ALA A 274 -0.76 5.73 -2.10
CA ALA A 274 0.48 5.92 -1.37
C ALA A 274 1.31 7.04 -2.02
N PRO A 275 1.91 7.94 -1.24
CA PRO A 275 2.92 8.85 -1.75
C PRO A 275 4.26 8.12 -1.91
N ALA A 276 4.93 8.33 -3.05
CA ALA A 276 6.36 8.06 -3.21
C ALA A 276 7.11 9.40 -3.22
N VAL A 277 8.07 9.56 -2.31
CA VAL A 277 8.81 10.81 -2.08
C VAL A 277 10.32 10.53 -2.05
N LEU A 278 11.12 11.49 -2.50
CA LEU A 278 12.58 11.40 -2.36
C LEU A 278 12.96 11.26 -0.88
N LEU A 279 13.89 10.37 -0.56
CA LEU A 279 14.32 10.12 0.82
C LEU A 279 14.74 11.41 1.53
N GLU A 280 15.51 12.24 0.85
CA GLU A 280 16.03 13.53 1.32
C GLU A 280 14.95 14.63 1.44
N LYS A 281 13.75 14.40 0.92
CA LYS A 281 12.59 15.31 1.00
C LYS A 281 11.45 14.77 1.87
N ALA A 282 11.56 13.54 2.36
CA ALA A 282 10.49 12.89 3.13
C ALA A 282 10.15 13.70 4.40
N GLY A 283 11.16 14.17 5.13
CA GLY A 283 10.99 15.00 6.33
C GLY A 283 10.39 16.39 6.05
N ASP A 284 10.31 16.84 4.81
CA ASP A 284 9.68 18.13 4.44
C ASP A 284 8.14 18.00 4.33
N PHE A 285 7.64 16.80 4.03
CA PHE A 285 6.22 16.53 3.76
C PHE A 285 5.54 15.69 4.82
N PHE A 286 6.28 14.83 5.51
CA PHE A 286 5.74 13.84 6.43
C PHE A 286 6.37 13.98 7.80
N ASP A 287 5.60 13.65 8.84
CA ASP A 287 6.10 13.55 10.21
C ASP A 287 6.87 12.24 10.40
N LEU A 288 8.09 12.22 9.89
CA LEU A 288 9.04 11.11 9.98
C LEU A 288 10.44 11.69 10.18
N GLN A 289 10.94 11.65 11.41
CA GLN A 289 12.31 12.06 11.73
C GLN A 289 13.31 11.04 11.18
N ASP A 290 14.50 11.50 10.80
CA ASP A 290 15.57 10.68 10.23
C ASP A 290 15.12 9.56 9.26
N PRO A 291 14.43 9.88 8.14
CA PRO A 291 13.85 8.87 7.24
C PRO A 291 14.81 7.76 6.77
N ALA A 292 16.12 8.03 6.75
CA ALA A 292 17.15 7.09 6.33
C ALA A 292 17.22 5.81 7.18
N ILE A 293 16.94 5.89 8.49
CA ILE A 293 16.98 4.73 9.40
C ILE A 293 15.68 3.91 9.39
N HIS A 294 14.64 4.42 8.73
CA HIS A 294 13.30 3.85 8.74
C HIS A 294 13.02 2.96 7.52
N TYR A 295 13.53 1.73 7.55
CA TYR A 295 13.36 0.75 6.47
C TYR A 295 11.89 0.47 6.07
N PRO A 296 10.91 0.38 6.98
CA PRO A 296 9.50 0.20 6.62
C PRO A 296 8.97 1.28 5.67
N ALA A 297 9.49 2.51 5.76
CA ALA A 297 9.12 3.59 4.83
C ALA A 297 9.59 3.30 3.40
N ARG A 298 10.64 2.50 3.18
CA ARG A 298 11.07 2.08 1.83
C ARG A 298 10.06 1.14 1.16
N PHE A 299 9.19 0.50 1.95
CA PHE A 299 8.30 -0.58 1.54
C PHE A 299 6.81 -0.26 1.67
N MET A 300 6.42 1.00 1.91
CA MET A 300 5.03 1.37 2.24
C MET A 300 4.47 0.66 3.47
N LEU A 301 5.31 0.46 4.49
CA LEU A 301 4.97 -0.20 5.74
C LEU A 301 4.85 0.76 6.94
N TYR A 302 4.84 2.07 6.67
CA TYR A 302 4.45 3.11 7.63
C TYR A 302 3.29 3.95 7.12
N VAL A 303 2.38 4.28 8.03
CA VAL A 303 1.43 5.38 7.89
C VAL A 303 1.86 6.46 8.88
N VAL A 304 2.17 7.62 8.34
CA VAL A 304 2.64 8.80 9.08
C VAL A 304 1.77 9.99 8.74
N ASP A 305 1.78 11.01 9.60
CA ASP A 305 1.05 12.24 9.33
C ASP A 305 1.68 12.99 8.15
N VAL A 306 0.84 13.46 7.24
CA VAL A 306 1.24 14.51 6.30
C VAL A 306 1.23 15.81 7.09
N LYS A 307 2.35 16.56 7.05
CA LYS A 307 2.45 17.84 7.74
C LYS A 307 1.31 18.76 7.31
N GLU A 308 0.69 19.43 8.29
CA GLU A 308 -0.57 20.16 8.08
C GLU A 308 -0.45 21.19 6.95
N GLU A 309 0.65 21.93 6.90
CA GLU A 309 0.96 22.94 5.88
C GLU A 309 1.25 22.36 4.48
N LYS A 310 1.33 21.03 4.34
CA LYS A 310 1.61 20.34 3.07
C LYS A 310 0.39 19.60 2.52
N ARG A 311 -0.66 19.37 3.33
CA ARG A 311 -1.83 18.57 2.94
C ARG A 311 -2.51 19.09 1.67
N ASP A 312 -2.64 20.42 1.54
CA ASP A 312 -3.24 21.06 0.38
C ASP A 312 -2.38 20.98 -0.89
N LEU A 313 -1.07 20.72 -0.75
CA LEU A 313 -0.17 20.52 -1.89
C LEU A 313 -0.25 19.10 -2.46
N VAL A 314 -0.66 18.11 -1.64
CA VAL A 314 -0.71 16.69 -2.03
C VAL A 314 -2.03 16.02 -1.62
N PRO A 315 -3.20 16.59 -1.98
CA PRO A 315 -4.50 16.11 -1.52
C PRO A 315 -4.82 14.69 -2.00
N ALA A 316 -4.32 14.24 -3.15
CA ALA A 316 -4.69 12.93 -3.71
C ALA A 316 -4.09 11.73 -2.94
N ILE A 317 -3.00 11.95 -2.20
CA ILE A 317 -2.31 10.94 -1.39
C ILE A 317 -2.58 11.11 0.11
N THR A 318 -3.22 12.21 0.51
CA THR A 318 -3.55 12.50 1.89
C THR A 318 -4.85 11.79 2.25
N HIS A 319 -4.82 10.96 3.29
CA HIS A 319 -5.97 10.23 3.79
C HIS A 319 -6.96 11.19 4.48
N VAL A 320 -8.18 10.70 4.74
CA VAL A 320 -9.24 11.48 5.40
C VAL A 320 -8.87 11.94 6.82
N ASP A 321 -7.92 11.27 7.46
CA ASP A 321 -7.38 11.58 8.79
C ASP A 321 -6.09 12.42 8.74
N GLY A 322 -5.66 12.85 7.54
CA GLY A 322 -4.44 13.65 7.36
C GLY A 322 -3.15 12.82 7.26
N THR A 323 -3.25 11.49 7.23
CA THR A 323 -2.08 10.59 7.13
C THR A 323 -1.75 10.19 5.69
N GLY A 324 -0.58 9.58 5.47
CA GLY A 324 -0.18 9.00 4.19
C GLY A 324 0.66 7.73 4.37
N ARG A 325 0.43 6.70 3.55
CA ARG A 325 1.24 5.47 3.57
C ARG A 325 2.49 5.61 2.71
N ILE A 326 3.53 6.16 3.28
CA ILE A 326 4.73 6.65 2.60
C ILE A 326 5.61 5.55 1.98
N GLN A 327 6.12 5.82 0.77
CA GLN A 327 7.31 5.21 0.20
C GLN A 327 8.46 6.24 0.12
N THR A 328 9.58 5.99 0.80
CA THR A 328 10.82 6.78 0.60
C THR A 328 11.66 6.17 -0.52
N VAL A 329 12.09 7.00 -1.48
CA VAL A 329 12.84 6.57 -2.66
C VAL A 329 14.27 7.11 -2.59
N SER A 330 15.26 6.22 -2.65
CA SER A 330 16.69 6.57 -2.65
C SER A 330 17.28 6.45 -4.05
N ARG A 331 18.14 7.41 -4.42
CA ARG A 331 18.92 7.39 -5.67
C ARG A 331 19.79 6.14 -5.80
N THR A 332 20.36 5.64 -4.70
CA THR A 332 21.24 4.47 -4.73
C THR A 332 20.49 3.15 -4.94
N ILE A 333 19.19 3.12 -4.62
CA ILE A 333 18.36 1.91 -4.65
C ILE A 333 17.51 1.85 -5.92
N ALA A 334 16.91 2.98 -6.30
CA ALA A 334 15.99 3.08 -7.42
C ALA A 334 16.31 4.34 -8.24
N PRO A 335 17.47 4.42 -8.91
CA PRO A 335 17.98 5.65 -9.53
C PRO A 335 17.02 6.24 -10.55
N ARG A 336 16.39 5.40 -11.39
CA ARG A 336 15.43 5.84 -12.41
C ARG A 336 14.14 6.38 -11.81
N PHE A 337 13.58 5.69 -10.82
CA PHE A 337 12.36 6.17 -10.14
C PHE A 337 12.65 7.42 -9.29
N HIS A 338 13.83 7.49 -8.67
CA HIS A 338 14.32 8.68 -7.97
C HIS A 338 14.42 9.87 -8.93
N ARG A 339 15.06 9.70 -10.10
CA ARG A 339 15.20 10.79 -11.09
C ARG A 339 13.84 11.25 -11.63
N LEU A 340 12.89 10.34 -11.86
CA LEU A 340 11.52 10.71 -12.25
C LEU A 340 10.85 11.63 -11.21
N ILE A 341 10.93 11.27 -9.92
CA ILE A 341 10.33 12.05 -8.83
C ILE A 341 11.09 13.38 -8.64
N GLU A 342 12.42 13.38 -8.84
CA GLU A 342 13.24 14.58 -8.81
C GLU A 342 12.85 15.57 -9.89
N LEU A 343 12.78 15.14 -11.15
CA LEU A 343 12.31 15.97 -12.27
C LEU A 343 10.87 16.47 -12.04
N PHE A 344 9.99 15.62 -11.52
CA PHE A 344 8.63 16.05 -11.14
C PHE A 344 8.67 17.13 -10.05
N GLY A 345 9.54 16.98 -9.04
CA GLY A 345 9.77 17.98 -8.00
C GLY A 345 10.34 19.29 -8.53
N GLU A 346 11.32 19.25 -9.43
CA GLU A 346 11.89 20.42 -10.12
C GLU A 346 10.81 21.19 -10.91
N ALA A 347 9.94 20.46 -11.63
CA ALA A 347 8.91 21.05 -12.48
C ALA A 347 7.67 21.58 -11.72
N THR A 348 7.45 21.13 -10.48
CA THR A 348 6.19 21.38 -9.74
C THR A 348 6.36 21.99 -8.36
N GLY A 349 7.57 21.95 -7.79
CA GLY A 349 7.83 22.24 -6.39
C GLY A 349 7.40 21.12 -5.42
N VAL A 350 6.88 20.00 -5.92
CA VAL A 350 6.36 18.88 -5.13
C VAL A 350 7.13 17.59 -5.48
N PRO A 351 8.16 17.20 -4.71
CA PRO A 351 8.97 16.00 -4.95
C PRO A 351 8.26 14.72 -4.47
N VAL A 352 6.95 14.60 -4.77
CA VAL A 352 6.08 13.50 -4.38
C VAL A 352 5.25 13.09 -5.59
N VAL A 353 5.12 11.80 -5.84
CA VAL A 353 4.18 11.25 -6.84
C VAL A 353 3.20 10.29 -6.16
N LEU A 354 1.99 10.21 -6.70
CA LEU A 354 1.05 9.16 -6.31
C LEU A 354 1.54 7.83 -6.89
N ASN A 355 1.71 6.81 -6.05
CA ASN A 355 2.07 5.46 -6.44
C ASN A 355 1.01 4.46 -5.96
N THR A 356 0.55 3.60 -6.87
CA THR A 356 -0.31 2.47 -6.53
C THR A 356 0.04 1.23 -7.35
N SER A 357 -0.44 0.07 -6.91
CA SER A 357 -0.14 -1.21 -7.56
C SER A 357 -0.58 -1.23 -9.02
N PHE A 358 0.19 -1.77 -9.95
CA PHE A 358 -0.26 -1.92 -11.34
C PHE A 358 -1.05 -3.22 -11.52
N ASN A 359 -2.38 -3.12 -11.46
CA ASN A 359 -3.36 -4.22 -11.56
C ASN A 359 -4.80 -3.72 -11.64
N LEU A 360 -5.75 -4.57 -12.04
CA LEU A 360 -7.19 -4.29 -11.84
C LEU A 360 -7.66 -4.77 -10.45
N ARG A 361 -8.96 -4.61 -10.17
CA ARG A 361 -9.58 -5.21 -8.99
C ARG A 361 -9.67 -6.73 -9.18
N GLY A 362 -9.19 -7.50 -8.20
CA GLY A 362 -9.23 -8.97 -8.24
C GLY A 362 -7.97 -9.61 -8.82
N GLU A 363 -7.09 -8.84 -9.45
CA GLU A 363 -5.87 -9.34 -10.10
C GLU A 363 -4.60 -9.06 -9.28
N PRO A 364 -3.56 -9.91 -9.40
CA PRO A 364 -2.22 -9.64 -8.85
C PRO A 364 -1.54 -8.46 -9.56
N ILE A 365 -0.41 -7.99 -9.02
CA ILE A 365 0.43 -6.99 -9.69
C ILE A 365 0.97 -7.59 -10.99
N VAL A 366 0.95 -6.83 -12.08
CA VAL A 366 1.47 -7.27 -13.39
C VAL A 366 2.95 -7.65 -13.27
N ASN A 367 3.33 -8.80 -13.81
CA ASN A 367 4.71 -9.29 -13.81
C ASN A 367 5.35 -9.12 -15.19
N THR A 368 4.64 -9.50 -16.26
CA THR A 368 5.16 -9.52 -17.64
C THR A 368 4.74 -8.30 -18.48
N PRO A 369 5.44 -7.98 -19.58
CA PRO A 369 5.01 -6.93 -20.52
C PRO A 369 3.61 -7.18 -21.09
N ALA A 370 3.26 -8.44 -21.36
CA ALA A 370 1.94 -8.82 -21.85
C ALA A 370 0.83 -8.56 -20.82
N GLU A 371 1.09 -8.85 -19.53
CA GLU A 371 0.15 -8.56 -18.43
C GLU A 371 -0.01 -7.05 -18.20
N ALA A 372 1.10 -6.30 -18.27
CA ALA A 372 1.10 -4.84 -18.18
C ALA A 372 0.27 -4.21 -19.32
N PHE A 373 0.49 -4.66 -20.56
CA PHE A 373 -0.30 -4.23 -21.71
C PHE A 373 -1.77 -4.63 -21.58
N SER A 374 -2.08 -5.87 -21.19
CA SER A 374 -3.46 -6.35 -21.00
C SER A 374 -4.21 -5.50 -19.96
N THR A 375 -3.56 -5.21 -18.83
CA THR A 375 -4.10 -4.34 -17.78
C THR A 375 -4.27 -2.91 -18.28
N PHE A 376 -3.31 -2.39 -19.03
CA PHE A 376 -3.39 -1.09 -19.69
C PHE A 376 -4.56 -1.01 -20.66
N ALA A 377 -4.67 -1.94 -21.59
CA ALA A 377 -5.74 -2.01 -22.59
C ALA A 377 -7.14 -2.08 -21.95
N LYS A 378 -7.29 -2.81 -20.84
CA LYS A 378 -8.57 -2.99 -20.11
C LYS A 378 -8.90 -1.89 -19.09
N SER A 379 -8.02 -0.92 -18.89
CA SER A 379 -8.25 0.19 -17.94
C SER A 379 -8.32 1.53 -18.63
N GLY A 380 -8.76 2.55 -17.91
CA GLY A 380 -8.73 3.94 -18.35
C GLY A 380 -7.44 4.69 -18.00
N MET A 381 -6.29 4.00 -17.93
CA MET A 381 -4.99 4.66 -17.92
C MET A 381 -4.76 5.38 -19.26
N ASP A 382 -4.06 6.50 -19.22
CA ASP A 382 -3.81 7.34 -20.40
C ASP A 382 -2.60 6.85 -21.21
N LEU A 383 -1.59 6.32 -20.52
CA LEU A 383 -0.38 5.84 -21.15
C LEU A 383 0.27 4.69 -20.40
N LEU A 384 1.06 3.89 -21.13
CA LEU A 384 1.87 2.81 -20.60
C LEU A 384 3.33 3.03 -20.99
N VAL A 385 4.20 3.07 -19.99
CA VAL A 385 5.66 3.01 -20.15
C VAL A 385 6.11 1.59 -19.84
N LEU A 386 6.56 0.88 -20.88
CA LEU A 386 7.27 -0.39 -20.80
C LEU A 386 8.75 -0.14 -21.02
N ASP A 387 9.46 0.13 -19.94
CA ASP A 387 10.86 0.50 -19.98
C ASP A 387 11.10 1.72 -20.89
N HIS A 388 11.76 1.57 -22.04
CA HIS A 388 11.99 2.65 -23.02
C HIS A 388 10.89 2.81 -24.08
N CYS A 389 9.84 1.98 -24.02
CA CYS A 389 8.75 1.98 -24.99
C CYS A 389 7.50 2.62 -24.39
N ILE A 390 6.91 3.57 -25.11
CA ILE A 390 5.71 4.30 -24.71
C ILE A 390 4.55 3.88 -25.60
N ILE A 391 3.40 3.61 -25.00
CA ILE A 391 2.15 3.37 -25.69
C ILE A 391 1.11 4.35 -25.15
N GLU A 392 0.61 5.23 -26.02
CA GLU A 392 -0.49 6.14 -25.67
C GLU A 392 -1.84 5.47 -25.94
N LYS A 393 -2.81 5.67 -25.05
CA LYS A 393 -4.12 5.02 -25.17
C LYS A 393 -4.85 5.38 -26.47
N ASP A 394 -4.63 6.60 -26.96
CA ASP A 394 -5.23 7.10 -28.20
C ASP A 394 -4.73 6.36 -29.46
N GLN A 395 -3.58 5.67 -29.38
CA GLN A 395 -3.01 4.86 -30.46
C GLN A 395 -3.61 3.45 -30.53
N LEU A 396 -4.40 3.03 -29.54
CA LEU A 396 -5.08 1.71 -29.53
C LEU A 396 -6.42 1.71 -30.26
N ARG A 397 -6.86 2.85 -30.81
CA ARG A 397 -8.17 3.00 -31.45
C ARG A 397 -8.20 2.56 -32.90
#